data_AF-A0A496Z6Y8-F1
#
_entry.id   AF-A0A496Z6Y8-F1
#
_cell.length_a   1.000
_cell.length_b   1.000
_cell.length_c   1.000
_cell.angle_alpha   90.00
_cell.angle_beta   90.00
_cell.angle_gamma   90.00
#
_symmetry.space_group_name_H-M   'P 1'
#
loop_
_entity.id
_entity.type
_entity.pdbx_description
1 polymer ?
#
loop_
_entity_poly.entity_id
_entity_poly.type
_entity_poly.pdbx_seq_one_letter_code
_entity_poly.pdbx_strand_id
1 'polypeptide(L)'
;MITTTTFLSSFGNINSLLANSANSSNAEQPDKRPDPDNFTQPVLKAIAFGINAPSPHNTQSWKFKILSDIQMELFVDENILLLATDPPSRQIHMGAGCFIETMVQGASRFGYEARV
;
A
#
# COMPACT_ATOMS: atom_id res chain seq x y z
N MET A 1 5.47 -0.14 -32.79
CA MET A 1 4.49 0.70 -32.05
C MET A 1 3.43 -0.26 -31.52
N ILE A 2 3.49 -0.62 -30.24
CA ILE A 2 2.53 -1.55 -29.62
C ILE A 2 1.46 -0.68 -28.96
N THR A 3 0.25 -0.70 -29.50
CA THR A 3 -0.91 0.01 -28.95
C THR A 3 -1.65 -0.95 -28.04
N THR A 4 -1.60 -0.73 -26.72
CA THR A 4 -2.42 -1.49 -25.77
C THR A 4 -3.76 -0.78 -25.62
N THR A 5 -4.83 -1.43 -26.06
CA THR A 5 -6.21 -0.97 -25.86
C THR A 5 -6.79 -1.70 -24.65
N THR A 6 -6.94 -1.01 -23.52
CA THR A 6 -7.62 -1.56 -22.34
C THR A 6 -9.13 -1.37 -22.51
N PHE A 7 -9.86 -2.45 -22.77
CA PHE A 7 -11.32 -2.45 -22.70
C PHE A 7 -11.75 -2.56 -21.23
N LEU A 8 -12.35 -1.50 -20.66
CA LEU A 8 -13.19 -1.64 -19.47
C LEU A 8 -14.57 -2.12 -19.91
N SER A 9 -14.83 -3.42 -19.87
CA SER A 9 -16.20 -3.94 -19.96
C SER A 9 -16.86 -3.87 -18.59
N SER A 10 -18.00 -3.20 -18.49
CA SER A 10 -18.91 -3.30 -17.34
C SER A 10 -19.38 -4.74 -17.21
N PHE A 11 -18.92 -5.46 -16.18
CA PHE A 11 -19.45 -6.79 -15.89
C PHE A 11 -20.92 -6.68 -15.49
N GLY A 12 -21.76 -7.53 -16.10
CA GLY A 12 -23.19 -7.62 -15.83
C GLY A 12 -23.49 -8.00 -14.38
N ASN A 13 -24.72 -7.68 -13.98
CA ASN A 13 -25.33 -7.78 -12.65
C ASN A 13 -24.85 -9.00 -11.81
N ILE A 14 -23.97 -8.73 -10.83
CA ILE A 14 -23.28 -9.70 -9.94
C ILE A 14 -24.17 -10.30 -8.84
N ASN A 15 -25.45 -9.97 -8.79
CA ASN A 15 -26.35 -10.35 -7.69
C ASN A 15 -26.50 -11.88 -7.50
N SER A 16 -26.26 -12.69 -8.53
CA SER A 16 -26.35 -14.16 -8.42
C SER A 16 -25.11 -14.83 -7.80
N LEU A 17 -23.95 -14.16 -7.77
CA LEU A 17 -22.73 -14.70 -7.15
C LEU A 17 -22.67 -14.42 -5.64
N LEU A 18 -23.30 -13.34 -5.18
CA LEU A 18 -23.36 -12.98 -3.76
C LEU A 18 -24.28 -13.88 -2.94
N ALA A 19 -25.32 -14.47 -3.56
CA ALA A 19 -26.30 -15.31 -2.89
C ALA A 19 -25.70 -16.60 -2.28
N ASN A 20 -24.60 -17.13 -2.84
CA ASN A 20 -23.95 -18.35 -2.36
C ASN A 20 -22.85 -18.11 -1.31
N SER A 21 -22.46 -16.85 -1.05
CA SER A 21 -21.46 -16.53 -0.02
C SER A 21 -22.06 -16.36 1.38
N ALA A 22 -23.39 -16.29 1.49
CA ALA A 22 -24.09 -15.95 2.74
C ALA A 22 -24.09 -17.05 3.82
N ASN A 23 -23.50 -18.23 3.55
CA ASN A 23 -23.49 -19.38 4.47
C ASN A 23 -22.10 -19.77 5.01
N SER A 24 -21.05 -18.97 4.80
CA SER A 24 -19.82 -19.14 5.59
C SER A 24 -19.95 -18.34 6.89
N SER A 25 -19.88 -19.02 8.03
CA SER A 25 -19.78 -18.44 9.38
C SER A 25 -19.05 -17.10 9.41
N ASN A 26 -19.77 -16.03 9.78
CA ASN A 26 -19.29 -14.66 9.98
C ASN A 26 -18.29 -14.56 11.16
N ALA A 27 -17.08 -15.07 10.97
CA ALA A 27 -15.94 -14.44 11.62
C ALA A 27 -15.52 -13.32 10.67
N GLU A 28 -15.70 -12.05 11.05
CA GLU A 28 -15.08 -10.93 10.34
C GLU A 28 -13.59 -11.22 10.29
N GLN A 29 -13.09 -11.67 9.14
CA GLN A 29 -11.66 -11.80 8.95
C GLN A 29 -11.14 -10.37 8.86
N PRO A 30 -10.30 -9.90 9.80
CA PRO A 30 -9.80 -8.55 9.76
C PRO A 30 -9.09 -8.34 8.42
N ASP A 31 -9.39 -7.24 7.75
CA ASP A 31 -8.77 -6.92 6.47
C ASP A 31 -7.25 -6.97 6.64
N LYS A 32 -6.56 -7.66 5.72
CA LYS A 32 -5.09 -7.86 5.82
C LYS A 32 -4.33 -6.54 5.74
N ARG A 33 -4.97 -5.47 5.26
CA ARG A 33 -4.40 -4.14 5.16
C ARG A 33 -5.24 -3.14 5.95
N PRO A 34 -4.59 -2.19 6.63
CA PRO A 34 -5.30 -1.15 7.35
C PRO A 34 -6.08 -0.27 6.38
N ASP A 35 -7.35 -0.02 6.71
CA ASP A 35 -8.15 1.00 6.05
C ASP A 35 -7.66 2.40 6.48
N PRO A 36 -7.23 3.27 5.55
CA PRO A 36 -6.86 4.65 5.84
C PRO A 36 -7.92 5.44 6.61
N ASP A 37 -9.21 5.14 6.44
CA ASP A 37 -10.29 5.87 7.12
C ASP A 37 -10.41 5.52 8.61
N ASN A 38 -9.76 4.45 9.06
CA ASN A 38 -9.68 4.08 10.48
C ASN A 38 -8.68 4.92 11.28
N PHE A 39 -7.86 5.76 10.63
CA PHE A 39 -6.91 6.63 11.32
C PHE A 39 -7.41 8.07 11.39
N THR A 40 -7.12 8.75 12.50
CA THR A 40 -7.38 10.19 12.62
C THR A 40 -6.18 11.01 12.13
N GLN A 41 -4.96 10.54 12.36
CA GLN A 41 -3.73 11.24 11.98
C GLN A 41 -3.50 11.17 10.46
N PRO A 42 -3.34 12.31 9.76
CA PRO A 42 -3.07 12.33 8.32
C PRO A 42 -1.88 11.49 7.88
N VAL A 43 -0.80 11.49 8.67
CA VAL A 43 0.40 10.70 8.39
C VAL A 43 0.10 9.19 8.38
N LEU A 44 -0.75 8.71 9.29
CA LEU A 44 -1.13 7.29 9.33
C LEU A 44 -2.05 6.93 8.17
N LYS A 45 -2.95 7.84 7.75
CA LYS A 45 -3.74 7.66 6.53
C LYS A 45 -2.85 7.51 5.30
N ALA A 46 -1.83 8.36 5.18
CA ALA A 46 -0.90 8.33 4.08
C ALA A 46 -0.07 7.03 4.09
N ILE A 47 0.44 6.60 5.25
CA ILE A 47 1.17 5.33 5.40
C ILE A 47 0.27 4.14 5.02
N ALA A 48 -0.99 4.12 5.45
CA ALA A 48 -1.95 3.07 5.11
C ALA A 48 -2.19 2.94 3.59
N PHE A 49 -2.10 4.04 2.85
CA PHE A 49 -2.00 3.98 1.38
C PHE A 49 -0.64 3.44 0.92
N GLY A 50 0.46 4.02 1.41
CA GLY A 50 1.83 3.72 0.99
C GLY A 50 2.21 2.23 1.10
N ILE A 51 1.75 1.52 2.13
CA ILE A 51 2.05 0.08 2.33
C ILE A 51 1.49 -0.83 1.22
N ASN A 52 0.62 -0.31 0.35
CA ASN A 52 0.13 -1.03 -0.83
C ASN A 52 1.14 -1.01 -1.98
N ALA A 53 2.23 -0.24 -1.86
CA ALA A 53 3.28 -0.21 -2.86
C ALA A 53 3.94 -1.58 -3.06
N PRO A 54 4.32 -1.92 -4.30
CA PRO A 54 5.06 -3.14 -4.56
C PRO A 54 6.45 -3.08 -3.89
N SER A 55 6.87 -4.20 -3.29
CA SER A 55 8.21 -4.38 -2.74
C SER A 55 8.85 -5.69 -3.25
N PRO A 56 10.20 -5.75 -3.37
CA PRO A 56 10.89 -6.96 -3.81
C PRO A 56 10.54 -8.15 -2.92
N HIS A 57 10.12 -9.25 -3.53
CA HIS A 57 9.65 -10.45 -2.81
C HIS A 57 8.60 -10.17 -1.73
N ASN A 58 7.89 -9.04 -1.84
CA ASN A 58 6.95 -8.55 -0.84
C ASN A 58 7.54 -8.49 0.58
N THR A 59 8.84 -8.19 0.72
CA THR A 59 9.50 -8.08 2.04
C THR A 59 8.96 -6.92 2.85
N GLN A 60 8.44 -5.88 2.20
CA GLN A 60 7.83 -4.73 2.86
C GLN A 60 8.80 -4.09 3.88
N SER A 61 10.05 -3.89 3.46
CA SER A 61 11.18 -3.45 4.29
C SER A 61 11.18 -1.96 4.65
N TRP A 62 10.00 -1.44 4.97
CA TRP A 62 9.79 -0.08 5.46
C TRP A 62 9.71 -0.06 6.99
N LYS A 63 10.37 0.93 7.58
CA LYS A 63 10.31 1.23 9.01
C LYS A 63 10.04 2.70 9.20
N PHE A 64 9.07 3.02 10.05
CA PHE A 64 8.60 4.39 10.24
C PHE A 64 8.94 4.90 11.63
N LYS A 65 9.27 6.18 11.73
CA LYS A 65 9.26 6.92 12.99
C LYS A 65 8.30 8.09 12.86
N ILE A 66 7.22 8.06 13.62
CA ILE A 66 6.20 9.11 13.62
C ILE A 66 6.69 10.25 14.50
N LEU A 67 6.75 11.46 13.93
CA LEU A 67 7.22 12.66 14.63
C LEU A 67 6.06 13.56 15.07
N SER A 68 5.01 13.63 14.27
CA SER A 68 3.76 14.34 14.56
C SER A 68 2.63 13.81 13.67
N ASP A 69 1.42 14.38 13.78
CA ASP A 69 0.26 14.00 12.96
C ASP A 69 0.48 14.16 11.44
N ILE A 70 1.47 14.95 11.03
CA ILE A 70 1.78 15.27 9.63
C ILE A 70 3.24 15.00 9.23
N GLN A 71 4.06 14.44 10.12
CA GLN A 71 5.48 14.20 9.86
C GLN A 71 5.92 12.80 10.29
N MET A 72 6.73 12.18 9.43
CA MET A 72 7.38 10.90 9.69
C MET A 72 8.75 10.84 9.04
N GLU A 73 9.60 9.95 9.55
CA GLU A 73 10.85 9.52 8.91
C GLU A 73 10.67 8.09 8.38
N LEU A 74 11.10 7.84 7.14
CA LEU A 74 11.15 6.52 6.52
C LEU A 74 12.58 5.97 6.57
N PHE A 75 12.72 4.74 7.05
CA PHE A 75 13.96 3.98 7.04
C PHE A 75 13.74 2.65 6.31
N VAL A 76 14.82 2.11 5.75
CA VAL A 76 14.86 0.70 5.32
C VAL A 76 15.08 -0.17 6.56
N ASP A 77 14.30 -1.23 6.72
CA ASP A 77 14.55 -2.23 7.75
C ASP A 77 15.67 -3.19 7.33
N GLU A 78 16.86 -3.00 7.92
CA GLU A 78 18.06 -3.77 7.60
C GLU A 78 17.96 -5.26 8.01
N ASN A 79 17.01 -5.62 8.88
CA ASN A 79 16.85 -7.01 9.34
C ASN A 79 16.25 -7.94 8.28
N ILE A 80 15.64 -7.37 7.23
CA ILE A 80 14.91 -8.11 6.20
C ILE A 80 15.42 -7.76 4.78
N LEU A 81 16.71 -7.46 4.68
CA LEU A 81 17.40 -7.28 3.41
C LEU A 81 17.58 -8.59 2.66
N LEU A 82 17.63 -8.48 1.33
CA LEU A 82 17.77 -9.61 0.42
C LEU A 82 19.21 -9.74 -0.08
N LEU A 83 20.19 -9.83 0.83
CA LEU A 83 21.62 -9.72 0.49
C LEU A 83 22.11 -10.73 -0.57
N ALA A 84 21.45 -11.89 -0.70
CA ALA A 84 21.79 -12.88 -1.72
C ALA A 84 21.34 -12.50 -3.14
N THR A 85 20.16 -11.87 -3.29
CA THR A 85 19.59 -11.53 -4.60
C THR A 85 19.73 -10.04 -4.95
N ASP A 86 19.95 -9.19 -3.95
CA ASP A 86 20.18 -7.76 -4.05
C ASP A 86 21.29 -7.30 -3.09
N PRO A 87 22.56 -7.70 -3.30
CA PRO A 87 23.67 -7.33 -2.43
C PRO A 87 23.82 -5.81 -2.15
N PRO A 88 23.64 -4.91 -3.14
CA PRO A 88 23.70 -3.47 -2.89
C PRO A 88 22.37 -2.89 -2.40
N SER A 89 21.35 -3.72 -2.14
CA SER A 89 20.00 -3.31 -1.71
C SER A 89 19.31 -2.31 -2.67
N ARG A 90 19.63 -2.33 -3.96
CA ARG A 90 19.06 -1.37 -4.94
C ARG A 90 17.56 -1.59 -5.15
N GLN A 91 17.12 -2.84 -5.21
CA GLN A 91 15.70 -3.16 -5.35
C GLN A 91 14.91 -2.73 -4.11
N ILE A 92 15.49 -2.90 -2.93
CA ILE A 92 14.89 -2.45 -1.68
C ILE A 92 14.67 -0.93 -1.69
N HIS A 93 15.68 -0.15 -2.10
CA HIS A 93 15.56 1.31 -2.22
C HIS A 93 14.55 1.73 -3.30
N MET A 94 14.47 1.03 -4.43
CA MET A 94 13.43 1.27 -5.43
C MET A 94 12.03 1.01 -4.85
N GLY A 95 11.86 -0.05 -4.05
CA GLY A 95 10.61 -0.32 -3.32
C GLY A 95 10.24 0.80 -2.34
N ALA A 96 11.23 1.35 -1.61
CA ALA A 96 11.02 2.51 -0.74
C ALA A 96 10.57 3.76 -1.54
N GLY A 97 11.13 3.99 -2.72
CA GLY A 97 10.66 5.05 -3.64
C GLY A 97 9.21 4.84 -4.07
N CYS A 98 8.83 3.61 -4.44
CA CYS A 98 7.44 3.27 -4.77
C CYS A 98 6.49 3.50 -3.58
N PHE A 99 6.92 3.16 -2.37
CA PHE A 99 6.19 3.44 -1.14
C PHE A 99 5.94 4.94 -0.98
N ILE A 100 6.99 5.75 -1.10
CA ILE A 100 6.90 7.21 -0.96
C ILE A 100 5.89 7.78 -1.95
N GLU A 101 6.00 7.44 -3.23
CA GLU A 101 5.09 7.96 -4.25
C GLU A 101 3.64 7.54 -3.98
N THR A 102 3.42 6.27 -3.62
CA THR A 102 2.07 5.78 -3.28
C THR A 102 1.48 6.50 -2.07
N MET A 103 2.32 6.77 -1.06
CA MET A 103 1.96 7.55 0.13
C MET A 103 1.62 9.01 -0.24
N VAL A 104 2.40 9.65 -1.10
CA VAL A 104 2.15 11.02 -1.58
C VAL A 104 0.81 11.10 -2.31
N GLN A 105 0.54 10.16 -3.23
CA GLN A 105 -0.76 10.09 -3.91
C GLN A 105 -1.90 9.83 -2.92
N GLY A 106 -1.71 8.96 -1.93
CA GLY A 106 -2.67 8.70 -0.85
C GLY A 106 -2.96 9.93 0.02
N ALA A 107 -1.93 10.70 0.37
CA ALA A 107 -2.08 11.94 1.13
C ALA A 107 -2.92 12.98 0.36
N SER A 108 -2.71 13.09 -0.96
CA SER A 108 -3.47 14.00 -1.82
C SER A 108 -4.97 13.72 -1.82
N ARG A 109 -5.37 12.44 -1.74
CA ARG A 109 -6.79 12.02 -1.61
C ARG A 109 -7.45 12.59 -0.35
N PHE A 110 -6.68 12.84 0.70
CA PHE A 110 -7.17 13.43 1.96
C PHE A 110 -6.97 14.95 2.04
N GLY A 111 -6.59 15.60 0.94
CA GLY A 111 -6.41 17.06 0.89
C GLY A 111 -5.08 17.55 1.44
N TYR A 112 -4.06 16.68 1.54
CA TYR A 112 -2.72 17.05 2.00
C TYR A 112 -1.73 17.04 0.84
N GLU A 113 -0.86 18.06 0.80
CA GLU A 113 0.33 18.07 -0.04
C GLU A 113 1.51 17.50 0.75
N ALA A 114 2.13 16.44 0.24
CA ALA A 114 3.28 15.81 0.87
C ALA A 114 4.58 16.37 0.30
N ARG A 115 5.48 16.81 1.18
CA ARG A 115 6.84 17.22 0.84
C ARG A 115 7.80 16.12 1.26
N VAL A 116 8.62 15.64 0.33
CA VAL A 116 9.59 14.55 0.50
C VAL A 116 11.00 15.10 0.37
#